data_AF-A0A2N3D900-F1
#
_entry.id   AF-A0A2N3D900-F1
#
_cell.length_a   1.000
_cell.length_b   1.000
_cell.length_c   1.000
_cell.angle_alpha   90.00
_cell.angle_beta   90.00
_cell.angle_gamma   90.00
#
_symmetry.space_group_name_H-M   'P 1'
#
loop_
_entity.id
_entity.type
_entity.pdbx_description
1 polymer ?
#
loop_
_entity_poly.entity_id
_entity_poly.type
_entity_poly.pdbx_seq_one_letter_code
_entity_poly.pdbx_strand_id
1 'polypeptide(L)'
;QSGNTIAIVISDDGHGLDEDRIAAKAIATGLITTAERSAMSRDKILNLVFEPGFSTAEVVSNVSGRGVGLDVVRQNLEKVGGSIKVSSQPGHGTLFTMQIPLTLSIIAGLTVEVSGQRFAIPQSYVEEIVQASTTALDLSHMGETALITFRGNRVPCLMLADVLGVDTSADDARDPTLVMLRLATGDLFALAVDGIHNHGDLVVKPLAPAVMKSGLYAGSTLLDDGQPVLLLDVANIAAAHDLVSDARARALQPVADEAAKPAHALPRAMLFTDFKGRRSAVRLELVQRIETAPVSAIDCSGPRPRVVIDGLILPLIDLPDTPIAALENAGRVRLLRLSDGACELLVAVRQVEDAVELAGPLIPVPEDPLAEAVTLVDGQPVTLIDAHELFARYGEQPVATGRPRCSLPADDWARTILAPLVTSAGYEIVPPETADPQTIAIVFDEVFEAAEALGRGLTGPVIRLRDRPEATTDSDTIYRYDRDALLSALTSAARFAHRPGGRA
;
A
#
# COMPACT_ATOMS: atom_id res chain seq x y z
N GLN A 1 -16.80 5.48 -14.83
CA GLN A 1 -17.01 4.60 -13.66
C GLN A 1 -16.66 3.20 -14.11
N SER A 2 -15.63 2.59 -13.51
CA SER A 2 -15.19 1.23 -13.82
C SER A 2 -15.09 0.46 -12.50
N GLY A 3 -15.83 -0.64 -12.38
CA GLY A 3 -15.98 -1.39 -11.14
C GLY A 3 -16.46 -0.51 -9.97
N ASN A 4 -15.77 -0.63 -8.83
CA ASN A 4 -16.06 0.11 -7.61
C ASN A 4 -15.33 1.49 -7.53
N THR A 5 -14.98 2.09 -8.67
CA THR A 5 -14.28 3.39 -8.69
C THR A 5 -14.85 4.34 -9.75
N ILE A 6 -15.04 5.60 -9.36
CA ILE A 6 -15.26 6.76 -10.22
C ILE A 6 -13.90 7.30 -10.64
N ALA A 7 -13.63 7.28 -11.95
CA ALA A 7 -12.56 8.09 -12.52
C ALA A 7 -13.14 9.43 -12.97
N ILE A 8 -12.59 10.54 -12.46
CA ILE A 8 -12.89 11.90 -12.89
C ILE A 8 -11.66 12.41 -13.62
N VAL A 9 -11.82 12.75 -14.89
CA VAL A 9 -10.73 13.23 -15.75
C VAL A 9 -10.97 14.70 -16.05
N ILE A 10 -9.98 15.53 -15.76
CA ILE A 10 -9.96 16.95 -16.10
C ILE A 10 -8.85 17.16 -17.13
N SER A 11 -9.22 17.64 -18.31
CA SER A 11 -8.27 17.93 -19.38
C SER A 11 -8.38 19.38 -19.82
N ASP A 12 -7.25 20.00 -20.12
CA ASP A 12 -7.16 21.25 -20.86
C ASP A 12 -6.27 21.07 -22.11
N ASP A 13 -6.39 22.01 -23.05
CA ASP A 13 -5.60 22.13 -24.27
C ASP A 13 -4.57 23.28 -24.19
N GLY A 14 -4.18 23.67 -22.97
CA GLY A 14 -3.28 24.77 -22.71
C GLY A 14 -1.82 24.47 -23.02
N HIS A 15 -0.93 25.32 -22.50
CA HIS A 15 0.52 25.20 -22.76
C HIS A 15 1.18 23.97 -22.11
N GLY A 16 0.44 23.23 -21.28
CA GLY A 16 0.97 22.15 -20.48
C GLY A 16 1.86 22.63 -19.32
N LEU A 17 2.37 21.67 -18.56
CA LEU A 17 3.28 21.92 -17.44
C LEU A 17 4.72 22.05 -17.94
N ASP A 18 5.37 23.13 -17.51
CA ASP A 18 6.77 23.42 -17.79
C ASP A 18 7.68 22.71 -16.77
N GLU A 19 8.26 21.60 -17.19
CA GLU A 19 9.14 20.77 -16.37
C GLU A 19 10.37 21.50 -15.86
N ASP A 20 10.96 22.36 -16.68
CA ASP A 20 12.18 23.07 -16.32
C ASP A 20 11.87 24.15 -15.28
N ARG A 21 10.73 24.84 -15.41
CA ARG A 21 10.24 25.76 -14.37
C ARG A 21 9.90 25.04 -13.06
N ILE A 22 9.23 23.90 -13.14
CA ILE A 22 8.88 23.10 -11.94
C ILE A 22 10.16 22.64 -11.23
N ALA A 23 11.10 22.07 -11.97
CA ALA A 23 12.38 21.62 -11.43
C ALA A 23 13.22 22.77 -10.84
N ALA A 24 13.34 23.89 -11.56
CA ALA A 24 14.08 25.06 -11.09
C ALA A 24 13.46 25.62 -9.81
N LYS A 25 12.12 25.66 -9.72
CA LYS A 25 11.41 26.08 -8.50
C LYS A 25 11.61 25.11 -7.35
N ALA A 26 11.56 23.80 -7.60
CA ALA A 26 11.82 22.76 -6.61
C ALA A 26 13.24 22.82 -6.05
N ILE A 27 14.24 23.08 -6.91
CA ILE A 27 15.63 23.31 -6.47
C ILE A 27 15.75 24.59 -5.66
N ALA A 28 15.16 25.69 -6.12
CA ALA A 28 15.21 26.99 -5.44
C ALA A 28 14.50 26.98 -4.06
N THR A 29 13.52 26.10 -3.88
CA THR A 29 12.79 25.91 -2.61
C THR A 29 13.41 24.82 -1.73
N GLY A 30 14.45 24.14 -2.19
CA GLY A 30 15.14 23.08 -1.44
C GLY A 30 14.40 21.74 -1.41
N LEU A 31 13.36 21.58 -2.23
CA LEU A 31 12.56 20.36 -2.32
C LEU A 31 13.31 19.20 -2.98
N ILE A 32 14.19 19.51 -3.94
CA ILE A 32 15.09 18.56 -4.59
C ILE A 32 16.46 19.21 -4.83
N THR A 33 17.52 18.40 -4.93
CA THR A 33 18.85 18.84 -5.33
C THR A 33 19.04 18.78 -6.86
N THR A 34 20.05 19.49 -7.36
CA THR A 34 20.44 19.43 -8.79
C THR A 34 20.85 18.02 -9.23
N ALA A 35 21.44 17.24 -8.31
CA ALA A 35 21.80 15.85 -8.54
C ALA A 35 20.55 14.97 -8.69
N GLU A 36 19.57 15.13 -7.80
CA GLU A 36 18.30 14.39 -7.86
C GLU A 36 17.50 14.74 -9.11
N ARG A 37 17.45 16.01 -9.50
CA ARG A 37 16.79 16.43 -10.76
C ARG A 37 17.34 15.70 -11.98
N SER A 38 18.64 15.43 -12.01
CA SER A 38 19.29 14.73 -13.13
C SER A 38 18.94 13.23 -13.18
N ALA A 39 18.50 12.65 -12.06
CA ALA A 39 18.12 11.24 -11.94
C ALA A 39 16.59 11.01 -12.00
N MET A 40 15.78 12.08 -11.92
CA MET A 40 14.31 11.98 -11.91
C MET A 40 13.74 11.83 -13.32
N SER A 41 12.72 10.98 -13.44
CA SER A 41 11.88 10.90 -14.63
C SER A 41 10.93 12.10 -14.71
N ARG A 42 10.45 12.39 -15.93
CA ARG A 42 9.45 13.42 -16.22
C ARG A 42 8.24 13.34 -15.28
N ASP A 43 7.65 12.16 -15.13
CA ASP A 43 6.46 11.98 -14.27
C ASP A 43 6.75 12.32 -12.81
N LYS A 44 7.95 12.00 -12.30
CA LYS A 44 8.36 12.38 -10.95
C LYS A 44 8.50 13.89 -10.79
N ILE A 45 8.99 14.59 -11.81
CA ILE A 45 9.10 16.05 -11.82
C ILE A 45 7.70 16.68 -11.85
N LEU A 46 6.81 16.20 -12.71
CA LEU A 46 5.44 16.70 -12.78
C LEU A 46 4.67 16.45 -11.48
N ASN A 47 4.93 15.34 -10.78
CA ASN A 47 4.30 15.06 -9.49
C ASN A 47 4.68 16.04 -8.37
N LEU A 48 5.75 16.83 -8.52
CA LEU A 48 6.14 17.85 -7.54
C LEU A 48 5.10 18.96 -7.41
N VAL A 49 4.20 19.14 -8.40
CA VAL A 49 3.12 20.13 -8.34
C VAL A 49 2.11 19.88 -7.22
N PHE A 50 2.13 18.69 -6.64
CA PHE A 50 1.27 18.30 -5.53
C PHE A 50 1.98 18.38 -4.16
N GLU A 51 3.24 18.82 -4.12
CA GLU A 51 3.95 18.99 -2.86
C GLU A 51 3.38 20.19 -2.08
N PRO A 52 3.31 20.11 -0.74
CA PRO A 52 2.70 21.15 0.08
C PRO A 52 3.25 22.54 -0.22
N GLY A 53 2.37 23.49 -0.50
CA GLY A 53 2.75 24.88 -0.79
C GLY A 53 3.54 25.09 -2.09
N PHE A 54 3.61 24.09 -2.98
CA PHE A 54 4.28 24.21 -4.27
C PHE A 54 3.41 24.96 -5.29
N SER A 55 3.96 26.03 -5.88
CA SER A 55 3.31 26.77 -6.98
C SER A 55 4.34 27.43 -7.90
N THR A 56 4.05 27.41 -9.20
CA THR A 56 4.86 28.04 -10.25
C THR A 56 4.41 29.46 -10.63
N ALA A 57 3.33 29.95 -10.02
CA ALA A 57 2.77 31.27 -10.31
C ALA A 57 3.64 32.41 -9.73
N GLU A 58 3.96 33.40 -10.56
CA GLU A 58 4.75 34.58 -10.16
C GLU A 58 3.91 35.70 -9.53
N VAL A 59 2.60 35.77 -9.84
CA VAL A 59 1.68 36.79 -9.33
C VAL A 59 0.42 36.13 -8.79
N VAL A 60 0.07 36.41 -7.54
CA VAL A 60 -1.19 35.99 -6.92
C VAL A 60 -2.32 36.83 -7.51
N SER A 61 -3.18 36.27 -8.36
CA SER A 61 -4.32 37.00 -8.92
C SER A 61 -5.57 36.81 -8.03
N ASN A 62 -6.24 37.93 -7.75
CA ASN A 62 -7.41 38.01 -6.85
C ASN A 62 -8.69 37.32 -7.36
N VAL A 63 -8.62 36.53 -8.43
CA VAL A 63 -9.77 35.77 -8.98
C VAL A 63 -9.75 34.30 -8.56
N SER A 64 -8.62 33.78 -8.07
CA SER A 64 -8.49 32.39 -7.55
C SER A 64 -8.58 32.29 -6.01
N GLY A 65 -9.25 33.25 -5.37
CA GLY A 65 -9.28 33.52 -3.92
C GLY A 65 -9.88 32.44 -2.99
N ARG A 66 -9.47 31.18 -3.11
CA ARG A 66 -9.67 30.14 -2.07
C ARG A 66 -8.39 29.43 -1.65
N GLY A 67 -7.24 29.70 -2.28
CA GLY A 67 -5.95 29.13 -1.84
C GLY A 67 -5.91 27.59 -1.87
N VAL A 68 -6.67 26.95 -2.76
CA VAL A 68 -6.70 25.49 -2.88
C VAL A 68 -5.60 25.08 -3.85
N GLY A 69 -4.42 24.75 -3.31
CA GLY A 69 -3.34 24.16 -4.09
C GLY A 69 -3.65 22.73 -4.49
N LEU A 70 -2.87 22.19 -5.43
CA LEU A 70 -3.01 20.81 -5.88
C LEU A 70 -2.66 19.81 -4.77
N ASP A 71 -1.82 20.22 -3.82
CA ASP A 71 -1.56 19.53 -2.55
C ASP A 71 -2.83 19.27 -1.74
N VAL A 72 -3.69 20.28 -1.57
CA VAL A 72 -4.97 20.17 -0.87
C VAL A 72 -5.95 19.25 -1.63
N VAL A 73 -5.90 19.26 -2.96
CA VAL A 73 -6.71 18.36 -3.79
C VAL A 73 -6.29 16.90 -3.61
N ARG A 74 -4.97 16.62 -3.64
CA ARG A 74 -4.43 15.27 -3.40
C ARG A 74 -4.84 14.77 -2.01
N GLN A 75 -4.64 15.58 -0.98
CA GLN A 75 -4.96 15.20 0.40
C GLN A 75 -6.46 14.88 0.59
N ASN A 76 -7.36 15.67 0.00
CA ASN A 76 -8.80 15.41 0.09
C ASN A 76 -9.25 14.15 -0.66
N LEU A 77 -8.58 13.81 -1.77
CA LEU A 77 -8.84 12.56 -2.49
C LEU A 77 -8.33 11.36 -1.71
N GLU A 78 -7.14 11.44 -1.10
CA GLU A 78 -6.59 10.37 -0.26
C GLU A 78 -7.46 10.10 0.98
N LYS A 79 -8.04 11.13 1.60
CA LYS A 79 -8.99 11.00 2.73
C LYS A 79 -10.20 10.09 2.42
N VAL A 80 -10.62 10.04 1.15
CA VAL A 80 -11.74 9.21 0.71
C VAL A 80 -11.29 7.89 0.06
N GLY A 81 -10.02 7.50 0.24
CA GLY A 81 -9.42 6.32 -0.38
C GLY A 81 -9.24 6.44 -1.90
N GLY A 82 -9.21 7.68 -2.40
CA GLY A 82 -8.98 8.02 -3.78
C GLY A 82 -7.54 8.39 -4.09
N SER A 83 -7.24 8.68 -5.36
CA SER A 83 -5.92 9.11 -5.82
C SER A 83 -6.03 10.14 -6.95
N ILE A 84 -4.95 10.89 -7.20
CA ILE A 84 -4.82 11.83 -8.33
C ILE A 84 -3.49 11.63 -9.04
N LYS A 85 -3.53 11.65 -10.37
CA LYS A 85 -2.36 11.64 -11.25
C LYS A 85 -2.40 12.81 -12.21
N VAL A 86 -1.23 13.33 -12.57
CA VAL A 86 -1.07 14.35 -13.61
C VAL A 86 -0.28 13.78 -14.77
N SER A 87 -0.71 14.08 -15.99
CA SER A 87 0.03 13.87 -17.22
C SER A 87 -0.04 15.15 -18.02
N SER A 88 1.07 15.60 -18.61
CA SER A 88 1.07 16.81 -19.41
C SER A 88 2.08 16.72 -20.55
N GLN A 89 1.74 17.36 -21.66
CA GLN A 89 2.64 17.55 -22.78
C GLN A 89 2.74 19.04 -23.10
N PRO A 90 3.95 19.58 -23.34
CA PRO A 90 4.14 21.01 -23.54
C PRO A 90 3.52 21.38 -24.88
N GLY A 91 2.69 22.42 -24.89
CA GLY A 91 1.92 22.84 -26.07
C GLY A 91 0.71 21.97 -26.42
N HIS A 92 0.41 20.94 -25.63
CA HIS A 92 -0.70 19.99 -25.87
C HIS A 92 -1.62 19.81 -24.65
N GLY A 93 -1.44 20.63 -23.60
CA GLY A 93 -2.30 20.66 -22.43
C GLY A 93 -1.89 19.75 -21.26
N THR A 94 -2.75 19.73 -20.24
CA THR A 94 -2.59 18.93 -19.03
C THR A 94 -3.83 18.07 -18.79
N LEU A 95 -3.59 16.87 -18.26
CA LEU A 95 -4.59 15.87 -17.90
C LEU A 95 -4.43 15.49 -16.44
N PHE A 96 -5.43 15.78 -15.63
CA PHE A 96 -5.56 15.28 -14.26
C PHE A 96 -6.54 14.12 -14.24
N THR A 97 -6.10 12.98 -13.71
CA THR A 97 -6.94 11.79 -13.53
C THR A 97 -7.10 11.53 -12.04
N MET A 98 -8.31 11.74 -11.54
CA MET A 98 -8.70 11.44 -10.17
C MET A 98 -9.47 10.13 -10.13
N GLN A 99 -9.19 9.28 -9.15
CA GLN A 99 -9.90 8.02 -8.92
C GLN A 99 -10.50 8.05 -7.51
N ILE A 100 -11.79 7.75 -7.37
CA ILE A 100 -12.51 7.78 -6.10
C ILE A 100 -13.34 6.49 -5.98
N PRO A 101 -13.30 5.75 -4.86
CA PRO A 101 -14.18 4.59 -4.65
C PRO A 101 -15.68 4.93 -4.72
N LEU A 102 -16.51 4.02 -5.21
CA LEU A 102 -17.93 4.25 -5.50
C LEU A 102 -18.89 3.62 -4.45
N THR A 103 -18.41 2.81 -3.50
CA THR A 103 -19.27 2.15 -2.50
C THR A 103 -19.25 2.79 -1.11
N LEU A 104 -20.19 2.34 -0.27
CA LEU A 104 -19.97 2.19 1.18
C LEU A 104 -18.53 1.72 1.41
N SER A 105 -17.71 2.55 2.06
CA SER A 105 -16.30 2.24 2.29
C SER A 105 -16.23 1.24 3.44
N ILE A 106 -15.98 -0.02 3.10
CA ILE A 106 -15.58 -1.02 4.10
C ILE A 106 -14.13 -0.73 4.44
N ILE A 107 -13.85 -0.35 5.68
CA ILE A 107 -12.49 -0.10 6.17
C ILE A 107 -12.24 -0.96 7.39
N ALA A 108 -11.02 -1.51 7.52
CA ALA A 108 -10.62 -2.11 8.78
C ALA A 108 -10.46 -1.00 9.83
N GLY A 109 -11.12 -1.15 10.98
CA GLY A 109 -11.10 -0.15 12.04
C GLY A 109 -10.90 -0.75 13.43
N LEU A 110 -10.29 0.04 14.30
CA LEU A 110 -10.12 -0.21 15.72
C LEU A 110 -11.20 0.54 16.50
N THR A 111 -11.97 -0.17 17.33
CA THR A 111 -12.95 0.48 18.20
C THR A 111 -12.27 0.91 19.50
N VAL A 112 -12.40 2.17 19.87
CA VAL A 112 -11.85 2.76 21.11
C VAL A 112 -12.97 3.31 21.98
N GLU A 113 -12.75 3.37 23.29
CA GLU A 113 -13.72 3.88 24.26
C GLU A 113 -13.17 5.09 25.00
N VAL A 114 -14.02 6.10 25.20
CA VAL A 114 -13.78 7.28 26.04
C VAL A 114 -15.06 7.67 26.76
N SER A 115 -14.99 7.81 28.08
CA SER A 115 -16.08 8.18 28.98
C SER A 115 -17.35 7.36 28.71
N GLY A 116 -17.20 6.05 28.49
CA GLY A 116 -18.28 5.11 28.18
C GLY A 116 -18.87 5.21 26.77
N GLN A 117 -18.31 6.05 25.89
CA GLN A 117 -18.71 6.17 24.48
C GLN A 117 -17.69 5.49 23.56
N ARG A 118 -18.18 4.84 22.51
CA ARG A 118 -17.35 4.11 21.54
C ARG A 118 -17.17 4.89 20.24
N PHE A 119 -15.94 4.89 19.76
CA PHE A 119 -15.52 5.51 18.51
C PHE A 119 -14.72 4.52 17.68
N ALA A 120 -14.64 4.74 16.37
CA ALA A 120 -13.81 3.95 15.47
C ALA A 120 -12.63 4.78 14.96
N ILE A 121 -11.47 4.13 14.82
CA ILE A 121 -10.26 4.69 14.21
C ILE A 121 -9.89 3.79 13.03
N PRO A 122 -9.56 4.31 11.83
CA PRO A 122 -9.08 3.47 10.75
C PRO A 122 -7.79 2.76 11.16
N GLN A 123 -7.75 1.43 11.01
CA GLN A 123 -6.61 0.62 11.43
C GLN A 123 -5.34 0.98 10.65
N SER A 124 -5.47 1.54 9.44
CA SER A 124 -4.35 2.01 8.61
C SER A 124 -3.49 3.09 9.29
N TYR A 125 -4.02 3.81 10.27
CA TYR A 125 -3.25 4.79 11.05
C TYR A 125 -2.60 4.18 12.29
N VAL A 126 -3.03 3.00 12.74
CA VAL A 126 -2.59 2.41 14.01
C VAL A 126 -1.24 1.74 13.82
N GLU A 127 -0.21 2.33 14.41
CA GLU A 127 1.15 1.77 14.45
C GLU A 127 1.25 0.73 15.57
N GLU A 128 0.80 1.08 16.78
CA GLU A 128 0.95 0.25 17.98
C GLU A 128 -0.08 0.65 19.05
N ILE A 129 -0.40 -0.26 19.95
CA ILE A 129 -1.24 -0.03 21.12
C ILE A 129 -0.38 -0.28 22.36
N VAL A 130 -0.32 0.70 23.27
CA VAL A 130 0.48 0.64 24.49
C VAL A 130 -0.42 0.84 25.70
N GLN A 131 -0.39 -0.10 26.64
CA GLN A 131 -0.98 0.12 27.97
C GLN A 131 0.00 0.94 28.79
N ALA A 132 -0.38 2.16 29.15
CA ALA A 132 0.49 3.01 29.95
C ALA A 132 0.44 2.58 31.42
N SER A 133 1.47 1.92 31.93
CA SER A 133 1.64 1.87 33.39
C SER A 133 2.04 3.27 33.88
N THR A 134 1.40 3.76 34.93
CA THR A 134 1.60 5.10 35.56
C THR A 134 3.04 5.43 35.96
N THR A 135 4.00 4.50 35.82
CA THR A 135 5.42 4.68 36.14
C THR A 135 6.30 5.01 34.92
N ALA A 136 5.79 4.88 33.68
CA ALA A 136 6.57 5.01 32.45
C ALA A 136 6.25 6.25 31.58
N LEU A 137 5.26 7.06 31.97
CA LEU A 137 4.88 8.26 31.23
C LEU A 137 5.40 9.51 31.93
N ASP A 138 6.53 10.03 31.47
CA ASP A 138 6.97 11.38 31.81
C ASP A 138 6.15 12.40 30.98
N LEU A 139 4.94 12.69 31.45
CA LEU A 139 4.02 13.68 30.87
C LEU A 139 4.59 15.09 31.07
N SER A 140 5.59 15.40 30.26
CA SER A 140 6.19 16.73 30.21
C SER A 140 5.30 17.63 29.37
N HIS A 141 4.75 18.67 30.00
CA HIS A 141 3.91 19.66 29.32
C HIS A 141 4.83 20.65 28.57
N MET A 142 4.69 20.74 27.25
CA MET A 142 5.26 21.83 26.45
C MET A 142 4.12 22.53 25.73
N GLY A 143 3.64 23.64 26.29
CA GLY A 143 2.44 24.32 25.79
C GLY A 143 1.15 23.59 26.21
N GLU A 144 0.19 23.46 25.28
CA GLU A 144 -1.10 22.79 25.51
C GLU A 144 -1.11 21.28 25.16
N THR A 145 -0.03 20.74 24.57
CA THR A 145 0.05 19.34 24.13
C THR A 145 0.96 18.53 25.06
N ALA A 146 0.44 17.42 25.60
CA ALA A 146 1.23 16.50 26.41
C ALA A 146 2.26 15.77 25.56
N LEU A 147 3.46 15.52 26.08
CA LEU A 147 4.46 14.68 25.42
C LEU A 147 4.64 13.39 26.22
N ILE A 148 4.73 12.26 25.52
CA ILE A 148 5.09 10.97 26.09
C ILE A 148 6.43 10.51 25.54
N THR A 149 7.16 9.72 26.32
CA THR A 149 8.34 9.03 25.80
C THR A 149 7.94 7.67 25.29
N PHE A 150 7.99 7.49 23.98
CA PHE A 150 7.75 6.21 23.32
C PHE A 150 9.04 5.76 22.63
N ARG A 151 9.61 4.63 23.10
CA ARG A 151 10.89 4.08 22.62
C ARG A 151 12.00 5.15 22.55
N GLY A 152 12.15 5.93 23.63
CA GLY A 152 13.17 6.99 23.73
C GLY A 152 12.89 8.26 22.91
N ASN A 153 11.85 8.29 22.07
CA ASN A 153 11.44 9.48 21.33
C ASN A 153 10.29 10.19 22.05
N ARG A 154 10.32 11.53 22.08
CA ARG A 154 9.19 12.32 22.57
C ARG A 154 8.13 12.39 21.48
N VAL A 155 6.96 11.86 21.80
CA VAL A 155 5.81 11.79 20.89
C VAL A 155 4.68 12.65 21.48
N PRO A 156 4.06 13.54 20.70
CA PRO A 156 2.90 14.30 21.16
C PRO A 156 1.75 13.34 21.47
N CYS A 157 1.07 13.60 22.57
CA CYS A 157 -0.03 12.81 23.09
C CYS A 157 -1.26 13.70 23.22
N LEU A 158 -2.34 13.30 22.56
CA LEU A 158 -3.65 13.92 22.69
C LEU A 158 -4.52 13.05 23.58
N MET A 159 -5.23 13.68 24.52
CA MET A 159 -6.30 13.02 25.24
C MET A 159 -7.57 13.05 24.38
N LEU A 160 -8.10 11.89 24.00
CA LEU A 160 -9.27 11.86 23.12
C LEU A 160 -10.50 12.51 23.77
N ALA A 161 -10.63 12.47 25.10
CA ALA A 161 -11.67 13.20 25.82
C ALA A 161 -11.62 14.71 25.58
N ASP A 162 -10.41 15.30 25.63
CA ASP A 162 -10.20 16.73 25.40
C ASP A 162 -10.47 17.09 23.93
N VAL A 163 -10.01 16.25 23.00
CA VAL A 163 -10.26 16.41 21.55
C VAL A 163 -11.77 16.42 21.24
N LEU A 164 -12.54 15.58 21.93
CA LEU A 164 -13.98 15.46 21.73
C LEU A 164 -14.80 16.44 22.60
N GLY A 165 -14.17 17.13 23.54
CA GLY A 165 -14.85 18.01 24.51
C GLY A 165 -15.81 17.26 25.44
N VAL A 166 -15.46 16.03 25.84
CA VAL A 166 -16.27 15.19 26.73
C VAL A 166 -15.77 15.36 28.16
N ASP A 167 -16.68 15.67 29.09
CA ASP A 167 -16.34 15.79 30.51
C ASP A 167 -15.88 14.43 31.07
N THR A 168 -14.66 14.38 31.59
CA THR A 168 -14.13 13.21 32.30
C THR A 168 -14.54 13.27 33.77
N SER A 169 -15.15 12.20 34.29
CA SER A 169 -15.41 12.05 35.72
C SER A 169 -14.10 11.86 36.48
N ALA A 170 -13.85 12.69 37.51
CA ALA A 170 -12.65 12.60 38.35
C ALA A 170 -12.50 11.26 39.11
N ASP A 171 -13.53 10.40 39.13
CA ASP A 171 -13.53 9.05 39.73
C ASP A 171 -12.97 7.95 38.79
N ASP A 172 -12.74 8.22 37.50
CA ASP A 172 -12.23 7.25 36.52
C ASP A 172 -10.71 7.31 36.35
N ALA A 173 -9.97 7.33 37.46
CA ALA A 173 -8.51 7.23 37.47
C ALA A 173 -8.06 5.81 37.04
N ARG A 174 -8.22 5.48 35.76
CA ARG A 174 -7.62 4.33 35.10
C ARG A 174 -6.41 4.78 34.30
N ASP A 175 -5.42 3.90 34.26
CA ASP A 175 -4.26 4.02 33.38
C ASP A 175 -4.76 4.11 31.92
N PRO A 176 -4.55 5.24 31.22
CA PRO A 176 -5.06 5.40 29.87
C PRO A 176 -4.35 4.43 28.91
N THR A 177 -5.10 3.89 27.96
CA THR A 177 -4.51 3.14 26.86
C THR A 177 -4.07 4.11 25.78
N LEU A 178 -2.83 4.00 25.31
CA LEU A 178 -2.28 4.85 24.26
C LEU A 178 -2.37 4.13 22.92
N VAL A 179 -3.00 4.76 21.94
CA VAL A 179 -2.99 4.33 20.54
C VAL A 179 -1.97 5.16 19.80
N MET A 180 -0.89 4.53 19.33
CA MET A 180 0.13 5.18 18.51
C MET A 180 -0.38 5.28 17.08
N LEU A 181 -0.48 6.49 16.56
CA LEU A 181 -1.03 6.80 15.25
C LEU A 181 0.03 7.42 14.34
N ARG A 182 0.24 6.84 13.16
CA ARG A 182 1.15 7.34 12.13
C ARG A 182 0.38 7.92 10.95
N LEU A 183 0.64 9.19 10.65
CA LEU A 183 0.09 9.86 9.48
C LEU A 183 0.84 9.47 8.19
N ALA A 184 0.21 9.70 7.04
CA ALA A 184 0.85 9.49 5.73
C ALA A 184 2.09 10.35 5.52
N THR A 185 2.20 11.49 6.21
CA THR A 185 3.39 12.37 6.24
C THR A 185 4.58 11.73 6.99
N GLY A 186 4.35 10.62 7.69
CA GLY A 186 5.32 9.96 8.54
C GLY A 186 5.34 10.46 9.99
N ASP A 187 4.58 11.51 10.32
CA ASP A 187 4.46 12.02 11.68
C ASP A 187 3.76 11.01 12.59
N LEU A 188 4.28 10.85 13.81
CA LEU A 188 3.78 9.92 14.82
C LEU A 188 3.25 10.71 16.01
N PHE A 189 2.05 10.37 16.47
CA PHE A 189 1.49 10.90 17.70
C PHE A 189 0.74 9.79 18.47
N ALA A 190 0.48 10.03 19.75
CA ALA A 190 -0.30 9.14 20.60
C ALA A 190 -1.69 9.73 20.84
N LEU A 191 -2.68 8.86 20.88
CA LEU A 191 -4.05 9.18 21.27
C LEU A 191 -4.41 8.37 22.51
N ALA A 192 -4.59 9.04 23.64
CA ALA A 192 -4.98 8.42 24.89
C ALA A 192 -6.49 8.19 24.93
N VAL A 193 -6.88 6.96 25.24
CA VAL A 193 -8.26 6.47 25.33
C VAL A 193 -8.45 5.65 26.59
N ASP A 194 -9.69 5.47 27.05
CA ASP A 194 -9.98 4.72 28.28
C ASP A 194 -9.84 3.21 28.06
N GLY A 195 -10.13 2.76 26.84
CA GLY A 195 -10.07 1.36 26.48
C GLY A 195 -10.14 1.12 24.98
N ILE A 196 -9.83 -0.11 24.60
CA ILE A 196 -9.85 -0.59 23.22
C ILE A 196 -10.71 -1.84 23.16
N HIS A 197 -11.52 -1.91 22.13
CA HIS A 197 -12.41 -3.03 21.80
C HIS A 197 -11.94 -3.71 20.51
N ASN A 198 -12.75 -4.63 19.99
CA ASN A 198 -12.43 -5.40 18.78
C ASN A 198 -12.03 -4.54 17.57
N HIS A 199 -11.21 -5.14 16.71
CA HIS A 199 -10.95 -4.69 15.35
C HIS A 199 -11.89 -5.42 14.38
N GLY A 200 -12.27 -4.78 13.27
CA GLY A 200 -13.14 -5.40 12.28
C GLY A 200 -13.40 -4.53 11.06
N ASP A 201 -14.13 -5.09 10.10
CA ASP A 201 -14.53 -4.41 8.88
C ASP A 201 -15.73 -3.49 9.16
N LEU A 202 -15.52 -2.19 9.03
CA LEU A 202 -16.50 -1.16 9.33
C LEU A 202 -17.07 -0.58 8.04
N VAL A 203 -18.39 -0.57 7.93
CA VAL A 203 -19.09 0.01 6.78
C VAL A 203 -19.37 1.49 7.04
N VAL A 204 -18.54 2.35 6.43
CA VAL A 204 -18.61 3.80 6.67
C VAL A 204 -19.69 4.44 5.83
N LYS A 205 -20.56 5.20 6.51
CA LYS A 205 -21.58 6.06 5.92
C LYS A 205 -21.23 7.52 6.19
N PRO A 206 -21.29 8.39 5.18
CA PRO A 206 -21.02 9.81 5.38
C PRO A 206 -22.06 10.42 6.33
N LEU A 207 -21.59 11.30 7.21
CA LEU A 207 -22.44 12.08 8.10
C LEU A 207 -22.99 13.33 7.39
N ALA A 208 -23.93 14.01 8.03
CA ALA A 208 -24.42 15.28 7.53
C ALA A 208 -23.26 16.30 7.37
N PRO A 209 -23.24 17.11 6.31
CA PRO A 209 -22.14 18.05 6.04
C PRO A 209 -21.82 19.01 7.19
N ALA A 210 -22.82 19.36 8.01
CA ALA A 210 -22.63 20.20 9.20
C ALA A 210 -21.78 19.51 10.29
N VAL A 211 -21.89 18.18 10.42
CA VAL A 211 -21.11 17.38 11.38
C VAL A 211 -19.70 17.15 10.84
N MET A 212 -19.56 16.83 9.55
CA MET A 212 -18.27 16.65 8.89
C MET A 212 -17.39 17.93 8.94
N LYS A 213 -18.01 19.12 8.98
CA LYS A 213 -17.31 20.40 9.13
C LYS A 213 -16.61 20.59 10.47
N SER A 214 -16.92 19.80 11.50
CA SER A 214 -16.18 19.86 12.77
C SER A 214 -14.72 19.40 12.61
N GLY A 215 -14.42 18.62 11.57
CA GLY A 215 -13.10 18.03 11.37
C GLY A 215 -12.76 16.87 12.32
N LEU A 216 -13.67 16.49 13.22
CA LEU A 216 -13.44 15.41 14.18
C LEU A 216 -13.85 14.04 13.65
N TYR A 217 -14.81 14.00 12.71
CA TYR A 217 -15.44 12.76 12.24
C TYR A 217 -15.36 12.63 10.73
N ALA A 218 -14.91 11.47 10.26
CA ALA A 218 -14.85 11.09 8.85
C ALA A 218 -16.15 10.39 8.38
N GLY A 219 -16.98 9.93 9.32
CA GLY A 219 -18.24 9.26 9.02
C GLY A 219 -18.84 8.55 10.23
N SER A 220 -19.81 7.70 9.97
CA SER A 220 -20.43 6.82 10.97
C SER A 220 -20.45 5.39 10.47
N THR A 221 -20.43 4.43 11.38
CA THR A 221 -20.55 3.00 11.08
C THR A 221 -21.43 2.32 12.12
N LEU A 222 -21.80 1.08 11.85
CA LEU A 222 -22.48 0.19 12.78
C LEU A 222 -21.50 -0.93 13.16
N LEU A 223 -21.35 -1.17 14.46
CA LEU A 223 -20.61 -2.33 14.97
C LEU A 223 -21.43 -3.62 14.80
N ASP A 224 -20.79 -4.77 15.00
CA ASP A 224 -21.42 -6.09 14.92
C ASP A 224 -22.57 -6.27 15.94
N ASP A 225 -22.52 -5.56 17.06
CA ASP A 225 -23.57 -5.52 18.08
C ASP A 225 -24.74 -4.58 17.71
N GLY A 226 -24.67 -3.95 16.53
CA GLY A 226 -25.66 -3.01 16.03
C GLY A 226 -25.59 -1.62 16.66
N GLN A 227 -24.59 -1.33 17.49
CA GLN A 227 -24.40 0.02 18.02
C GLN A 227 -23.78 0.95 16.97
N PRO A 228 -24.35 2.15 16.75
CA PRO A 228 -23.75 3.13 15.87
C PRO A 228 -22.54 3.78 16.56
N VAL A 229 -21.44 3.91 15.83
CA VAL A 229 -20.24 4.62 16.30
C VAL A 229 -19.75 5.61 15.25
N LEU A 230 -19.09 6.67 15.71
CA LEU A 230 -18.49 7.69 14.85
C LEU A 230 -17.06 7.28 14.49
N LEU A 231 -16.71 7.42 13.21
CA LEU A 231 -15.35 7.22 12.72
C LEU A 231 -14.57 8.53 12.87
N LEU A 232 -13.45 8.50 13.60
CA LEU A 232 -12.59 9.65 13.83
C LEU A 232 -11.78 10.01 12.59
N ASP A 233 -11.70 11.31 12.30
CA ASP A 233 -10.83 11.85 11.25
C ASP A 233 -9.44 12.15 11.82
N VAL A 234 -8.62 11.10 11.92
CA VAL A 234 -7.27 11.15 12.52
C VAL A 234 -6.40 12.25 11.90
N ALA A 235 -6.50 12.45 10.59
CA ALA A 235 -5.68 13.43 9.88
C ALA A 235 -6.10 14.88 10.21
N ASN A 236 -7.40 15.16 10.22
CA ASN A 236 -7.89 16.49 10.59
C ASN A 236 -7.68 16.77 12.09
N ILE A 237 -7.84 15.78 12.97
CA ILE A 237 -7.50 15.90 14.39
C ILE A 237 -6.02 16.26 14.55
N ALA A 238 -5.11 15.54 13.88
CA ALA A 238 -3.69 15.84 13.98
C ALA A 238 -3.34 17.23 13.42
N ALA A 239 -3.96 17.66 12.32
CA ALA A 239 -3.76 18.98 11.74
C ALA A 239 -4.29 20.11 12.63
N ALA A 240 -5.44 19.93 13.30
CA ALA A 240 -6.02 20.92 14.20
C ALA A 240 -5.19 21.14 15.48
N HIS A 241 -4.33 20.19 15.84
CA HIS A 241 -3.44 20.24 17.00
C HIS A 241 -1.96 20.45 16.62
N ASP A 242 -1.69 20.98 15.41
CA ASP A 242 -0.34 21.30 14.91
C ASP A 242 0.66 20.11 14.98
N LEU A 243 0.15 18.87 14.88
CA LEU A 243 0.97 17.65 14.94
C LEU A 243 1.61 17.27 13.60
N VAL A 244 1.20 17.94 12.53
CA VAL A 244 1.80 17.80 11.21
C VAL A 244 2.99 18.75 11.15
N SER A 245 4.19 18.21 11.09
CA SER A 245 5.39 19.04 10.97
C SER A 245 5.38 19.74 9.61
N ASP A 246 5.20 21.05 9.60
CA ASP A 246 5.74 21.87 8.53
C ASP A 246 7.24 21.54 8.47
N ALA A 247 7.74 21.13 7.30
CA ALA A 247 9.15 20.81 7.08
C ALA A 247 10.12 21.95 7.50
N ARG A 248 9.58 23.14 7.80
CA ARG A 248 10.25 24.30 8.40
C ARG A 248 10.52 24.22 9.91
N ALA A 249 9.72 23.51 10.70
CA ALA A 249 9.85 23.50 12.16
C ALA A 249 11.07 22.70 12.66
N ARG A 250 11.54 21.70 11.89
CA ARG A 250 12.81 21.01 12.16
C ARG A 250 14.05 21.86 11.87
N ALA A 251 13.91 22.96 11.11
CA ALA A 251 15.01 23.81 10.68
C ALA A 251 15.24 25.06 11.54
N LEU A 252 14.38 25.35 12.52
CA LEU A 252 14.38 26.61 13.27
C LEU A 252 14.23 26.40 14.79
N GLN A 253 15.04 25.53 15.39
CA GLN A 253 15.34 25.65 16.82
C GLN A 253 16.86 25.73 17.04
N PRO A 254 17.39 26.67 17.84
CA PRO A 254 18.81 26.94 17.94
C PRO A 254 19.57 25.81 18.63
N VAL A 255 20.75 25.53 18.10
CA VAL A 255 21.82 24.75 18.73
C VAL A 255 22.32 25.50 19.97
N ALA A 256 21.89 25.10 21.16
CA ALA A 256 22.56 25.40 22.43
C ALA A 256 22.00 24.55 23.58
N ASP A 257 22.48 23.30 23.70
CA ASP A 257 23.30 22.89 24.85
C ASP A 257 23.79 21.46 24.62
N GLU A 258 25.12 21.30 24.61
CA GLU A 258 25.77 20.00 24.67
C GLU A 258 25.47 19.36 26.03
N ALA A 259 24.62 18.33 26.07
CA ALA A 259 24.79 17.12 26.91
C ALA A 259 23.50 16.28 26.97
N ALA A 260 23.09 15.69 25.86
CA ALA A 260 22.35 14.41 25.88
C ALA A 260 22.42 13.77 24.49
N LYS A 261 23.24 12.73 24.34
CA LYS A 261 23.12 11.83 23.20
C LYS A 261 21.67 11.31 23.17
N PRO A 262 20.96 11.29 22.02
CA PRO A 262 19.72 10.55 21.94
C PRO A 262 20.06 9.09 22.25
N ALA A 263 19.50 8.57 23.34
CA ALA A 263 19.60 7.16 23.67
C ALA A 263 19.05 6.40 22.47
N HIS A 264 19.92 5.71 21.74
CA HIS A 264 19.51 4.80 20.66
C HIS A 264 18.55 3.79 21.29
N ALA A 265 17.26 3.84 20.93
CA ALA A 265 16.36 2.75 21.21
C ALA A 265 16.97 1.49 20.59
N LEU A 266 17.10 0.43 21.38
CA LEU A 266 17.73 -0.79 20.93
C LEU A 266 16.87 -1.38 19.79
N PRO A 267 17.48 -1.80 18.67
CA PRO A 267 16.75 -2.39 17.57
C PRO A 267 16.01 -3.65 18.05
N ARG A 268 14.73 -3.78 17.69
CA ARG A 268 13.90 -4.93 18.07
C ARG A 268 13.99 -6.02 17.00
N ALA A 269 13.96 -7.27 17.42
CA ALA A 269 13.97 -8.39 16.50
C ALA A 269 12.98 -9.48 16.94
N MET A 270 12.32 -10.08 15.96
CA MET A 270 11.51 -11.27 16.12
C MET A 270 12.43 -12.49 16.22
N LEU A 271 12.35 -13.22 17.33
CA LEU A 271 13.08 -14.47 17.49
C LEU A 271 12.33 -15.62 16.83
N PHE A 272 13.08 -16.55 16.26
CA PHE A 272 12.53 -17.79 15.74
C PHE A 272 13.59 -18.89 15.73
N THR A 273 13.13 -20.13 15.72
CA THR A 273 13.98 -21.29 15.49
C THR A 273 13.71 -21.83 14.08
N ASP A 274 14.77 -21.94 13.28
CA ASP A 274 14.69 -22.50 11.93
C ASP A 274 14.58 -24.04 11.94
N PHE A 275 14.42 -24.65 10.78
CA PHE A 275 14.33 -26.11 10.67
C PHE A 275 15.66 -26.83 10.88
N LYS A 276 16.80 -26.11 10.85
CA LYS A 276 18.13 -26.63 11.21
C LYS A 276 18.36 -26.59 12.72
N GLY A 277 17.40 -26.06 13.49
CA GLY A 277 17.48 -25.93 14.95
C GLY A 277 18.31 -24.73 15.40
N ARG A 278 18.67 -23.82 14.49
CA ARG A 278 19.38 -22.59 14.82
C ARG A 278 18.39 -21.52 15.25
N ARG A 279 18.67 -20.92 16.41
CA ARG A 279 17.93 -19.78 16.94
C ARG A 279 18.40 -18.52 16.20
N SER A 280 17.48 -17.90 15.50
CA SER A 280 17.72 -16.74 14.64
C SER A 280 16.80 -15.59 15.00
N ALA A 281 17.15 -14.40 14.55
CA ALA A 281 16.39 -13.18 14.74
C ALA A 281 16.28 -12.44 13.41
N VAL A 282 15.12 -11.86 13.14
CA VAL A 282 14.93 -10.90 12.04
C VAL A 282 14.42 -9.60 12.62
N ARG A 283 14.88 -8.47 12.07
CA ARG A 283 14.42 -7.13 12.50
C ARG A 283 12.91 -7.06 12.42
N LEU A 284 12.27 -6.58 13.50
CA LEU A 284 10.82 -6.65 13.65
C LEU A 284 10.10 -5.86 12.54
N GLU A 285 10.73 -4.79 12.07
CA GLU A 285 10.22 -3.90 11.02
C GLU A 285 10.04 -4.59 9.66
N LEU A 286 10.72 -5.71 9.44
CA LEU A 286 10.62 -6.48 8.20
C LEU A 286 9.49 -7.51 8.27
N VAL A 287 9.01 -7.84 9.47
CA VAL A 287 8.00 -8.89 9.67
C VAL A 287 6.62 -8.31 9.38
N GLN A 288 6.08 -8.62 8.20
CA GLN A 288 4.72 -8.23 7.82
C GLN A 288 3.70 -9.08 8.56
N ARG A 289 3.92 -10.41 8.62
CA ARG A 289 2.99 -11.35 9.26
C ARG A 289 3.62 -12.73 9.53
N ILE A 290 3.06 -13.45 10.49
CA ILE A 290 3.30 -14.89 10.67
C ILE A 290 2.17 -15.63 9.95
N GLU A 291 2.52 -16.39 8.92
CA GLU A 291 1.58 -17.18 8.12
C GLU A 291 1.64 -18.66 8.52
N THR A 292 0.55 -19.38 8.22
CA THR A 292 0.51 -20.84 8.33
C THR A 292 -0.10 -21.41 7.06
N ALA A 293 0.70 -22.14 6.29
CA ALA A 293 0.27 -22.72 5.02
C ALA A 293 0.23 -24.26 5.10
N PRO A 294 -0.73 -24.93 4.42
CA PRO A 294 -0.66 -26.36 4.26
C PRO A 294 0.56 -26.72 3.40
N VAL A 295 1.17 -27.87 3.67
CA VAL A 295 2.33 -28.37 2.89
C VAL A 295 2.01 -28.45 1.39
N SER A 296 0.75 -28.74 1.04
CA SER A 296 0.27 -28.79 -0.35
C SER A 296 0.28 -27.45 -1.09
N ALA A 297 0.39 -26.32 -0.38
CA ALA A 297 0.50 -24.99 -1.00
C ALA A 297 1.94 -24.65 -1.40
N ILE A 298 2.90 -25.51 -1.04
CA ILE A 298 4.33 -25.33 -1.32
C ILE A 298 4.66 -26.03 -2.64
N ASP A 299 5.17 -25.26 -3.60
CA ASP A 299 5.70 -25.77 -4.85
C ASP A 299 7.24 -25.80 -4.79
N CYS A 300 7.80 -27.01 -4.84
CA CYS A 300 9.24 -27.26 -4.89
C CYS A 300 9.70 -27.79 -6.27
N SER A 301 8.87 -27.68 -7.31
CA SER A 301 9.20 -28.14 -8.66
C SER A 301 10.28 -27.30 -9.35
N GLY A 302 10.38 -26.02 -8.95
CA GLY A 302 11.37 -25.07 -9.45
C GLY A 302 12.68 -25.08 -8.66
N PRO A 303 13.70 -24.34 -9.16
CA PRO A 303 14.99 -24.20 -8.49
C PRO A 303 14.90 -23.42 -7.16
N ARG A 304 13.82 -22.66 -6.97
CA ARG A 304 13.48 -21.98 -5.72
C ARG A 304 12.08 -22.40 -5.30
N PRO A 305 11.89 -22.87 -4.06
CA PRO A 305 10.57 -23.15 -3.53
C PRO A 305 9.68 -21.90 -3.56
N ARG A 306 8.39 -22.10 -3.78
CA ARG A 306 7.39 -21.03 -3.77
C ARG A 306 6.17 -21.48 -2.97
N VAL A 307 5.38 -20.53 -2.48
CA VAL A 307 4.10 -20.81 -1.83
C VAL A 307 3.03 -19.91 -2.40
N VAL A 308 1.83 -20.47 -2.55
CA VAL A 308 0.63 -19.69 -2.85
C VAL A 308 -0.07 -19.34 -1.54
N ILE A 309 -0.09 -18.06 -1.19
CA ILE A 309 -0.80 -17.52 -0.02
C ILE A 309 -1.59 -16.29 -0.48
N ASP A 310 -2.86 -16.20 -0.10
CA ASP A 310 -3.76 -15.09 -0.45
C ASP A 310 -3.83 -14.79 -1.97
N GLY A 311 -3.69 -15.82 -2.82
CA GLY A 311 -3.69 -15.66 -4.27
C GLY A 311 -2.41 -15.01 -4.84
N LEU A 312 -1.36 -14.92 -4.03
CA LEU A 312 -0.02 -14.46 -4.42
C LEU A 312 0.95 -15.64 -4.41
N ILE A 313 1.82 -15.69 -5.41
CA ILE A 313 2.96 -16.60 -5.48
C ILE A 313 4.15 -15.86 -4.88
N LEU A 314 4.65 -16.37 -3.75
CA LEU A 314 5.76 -15.80 -3.01
C LEU A 314 6.96 -16.76 -2.99
N PRO A 315 8.20 -16.26 -3.07
CA PRO A 315 9.38 -17.09 -2.90
C PRO A 315 9.48 -17.60 -1.45
N LEU A 316 9.90 -18.85 -1.28
CA LEU A 316 10.07 -19.50 0.00
C LEU A 316 11.50 -19.98 0.19
N ILE A 317 12.05 -19.69 1.37
CA ILE A 317 13.41 -20.09 1.77
C ILE A 317 13.40 -20.88 3.08
N ASP A 318 14.56 -21.43 3.43
CA ASP A 318 14.84 -22.17 4.68
C ASP A 318 13.94 -23.40 4.93
N LEU A 319 13.40 -23.99 3.86
CA LEU A 319 12.86 -25.34 3.93
C LEU A 319 13.97 -26.35 4.29
N PRO A 320 13.67 -27.38 5.09
CA PRO A 320 14.63 -28.42 5.39
C PRO A 320 14.94 -29.27 4.15
N ASP A 321 16.20 -29.71 4.03
CA ASP A 321 16.65 -30.62 2.96
C ASP A 321 16.03 -32.03 3.06
N THR A 322 15.45 -32.37 4.22
CA THR A 322 14.72 -33.63 4.40
C THR A 322 13.43 -33.64 3.57
N PRO A 323 13.02 -34.80 3.03
CA PRO A 323 11.78 -34.89 2.25
C PRO A 323 10.61 -34.29 3.01
N ILE A 324 9.77 -33.54 2.28
CA ILE A 324 8.52 -32.94 2.73
C ILE A 324 7.67 -33.90 3.59
N ALA A 325 7.84 -35.22 3.46
CA ALA A 325 7.30 -36.28 4.31
C ALA A 325 7.46 -36.05 5.84
N ALA A 326 8.52 -35.40 6.32
CA ALA A 326 8.65 -35.05 7.74
C ALA A 326 7.70 -33.90 8.17
N LEU A 327 7.38 -33.00 7.24
CA LEU A 327 6.41 -31.91 7.38
C LEU A 327 4.97 -32.37 7.08
N GLU A 328 4.79 -33.40 6.25
CA GLU A 328 3.48 -34.01 5.93
C GLU A 328 2.76 -34.53 7.18
N ASN A 329 3.50 -35.09 8.15
CA ASN A 329 2.93 -35.52 9.43
C ASN A 329 2.40 -34.34 10.29
N ALA A 330 2.91 -33.13 10.09
CA ALA A 330 2.41 -31.92 10.74
C ALA A 330 1.28 -31.23 9.95
N GLY A 331 1.16 -31.52 8.64
CA GLY A 331 0.12 -31.01 7.73
C GLY A 331 0.23 -29.51 7.38
N ARG A 332 0.90 -28.71 8.22
CA ARG A 332 1.05 -27.26 8.08
C ARG A 332 2.47 -26.81 8.42
N VAL A 333 2.91 -25.73 7.77
CA VAL A 333 4.21 -25.09 7.99
C VAL A 333 3.98 -23.64 8.43
N ARG A 334 4.75 -23.18 9.43
CA ARG A 334 4.76 -21.77 9.86
C ARG A 334 5.76 -20.99 9.03
N LEU A 335 5.37 -19.82 8.59
CA LEU A 335 6.15 -18.99 7.67
C LEU A 335 6.21 -17.56 8.23
N LEU A 336 7.39 -16.94 8.20
CA LEU A 336 7.51 -15.49 8.42
C LEU A 336 7.43 -14.81 7.06
N ARG A 337 6.38 -14.02 6.84
CA ARG A 337 6.25 -13.15 5.66
C ARG A 337 7.01 -11.87 5.93
N LEU A 338 8.06 -11.66 5.15
CA LEU A 338 8.92 -10.49 5.24
C LEU A 338 8.66 -9.56 4.07
N SER A 339 8.70 -8.26 4.31
CA SER A 339 8.58 -7.24 3.27
C SER A 339 9.57 -6.10 3.49
N ASP A 340 10.13 -5.58 2.40
CA ASP A 340 10.89 -4.32 2.36
C ASP A 340 10.05 -3.17 1.75
N GLY A 341 8.74 -3.42 1.52
CA GLY A 341 7.81 -2.51 0.86
C GLY A 341 7.71 -2.65 -0.66
N ALA A 342 8.65 -3.34 -1.32
CA ALA A 342 8.62 -3.56 -2.77
C ALA A 342 8.63 -5.06 -3.13
N CYS A 343 9.42 -5.84 -2.41
CA CYS A 343 9.56 -7.27 -2.53
C CYS A 343 8.99 -7.96 -1.28
N GLU A 344 8.57 -9.20 -1.46
CA GLU A 344 8.16 -10.04 -0.34
C GLU A 344 8.76 -11.43 -0.47
N LEU A 345 9.00 -12.06 0.67
CA LEU A 345 9.45 -13.45 0.73
C LEU A 345 8.95 -14.13 2.00
N LEU A 346 8.94 -15.46 1.97
CA LEU A 346 8.55 -16.30 3.08
C LEU A 346 9.77 -17.05 3.61
N VAL A 347 9.98 -17.00 4.93
CA VAL A 347 10.98 -17.81 5.62
C VAL A 347 10.27 -18.95 6.34
N ALA A 348 10.61 -20.20 6.00
CA ALA A 348 10.08 -21.35 6.71
C ALA A 348 10.71 -21.45 8.11
N VAL A 349 9.87 -21.47 9.15
CA VAL A 349 10.34 -21.52 10.54
C VAL A 349 9.70 -22.67 11.29
N ARG A 350 10.47 -23.31 12.16
CA ARG A 350 9.97 -24.37 13.03
C ARG A 350 9.11 -23.79 14.15
N GLN A 351 9.57 -22.69 14.74
CA GLN A 351 8.89 -22.01 15.84
C GLN A 351 9.17 -20.52 15.80
N VAL A 352 8.15 -19.70 16.00
CA VAL A 352 8.29 -18.27 16.28
C VAL A 352 8.26 -18.06 17.79
N GLU A 353 9.20 -17.29 18.30
CA GLU A 353 9.36 -16.86 19.70
C GLU A 353 8.99 -15.38 19.82
N ASP A 354 9.13 -14.80 21.02
CA ASP A 354 8.77 -13.39 21.27
C ASP A 354 9.75 -12.39 20.64
N ALA A 355 9.27 -11.17 20.44
CA ALA A 355 10.10 -10.05 19.99
C ALA A 355 10.94 -9.50 21.14
N VAL A 356 12.25 -9.34 20.91
CA VAL A 356 13.24 -8.92 21.91
C VAL A 356 13.97 -7.66 21.50
N GLU A 357 14.52 -6.94 22.46
CA GLU A 357 15.47 -5.84 22.22
C GLU A 357 16.89 -6.40 22.07
N LEU A 358 17.57 -6.02 20.99
CA LEU A 358 18.96 -6.41 20.74
C LEU A 358 19.89 -5.50 21.56
N ALA A 359 20.01 -5.78 22.86
CA ALA A 359 20.90 -5.05 23.77
C ALA A 359 22.36 -5.51 23.71
N GLY A 360 22.58 -6.75 23.27
CA GLY A 360 23.90 -7.37 23.22
C GLY A 360 24.79 -6.82 22.09
N PRO A 361 26.12 -6.95 22.20
CA PRO A 361 27.01 -6.61 21.10
C PRO A 361 26.67 -7.48 19.87
N LEU A 362 26.69 -6.87 18.69
CA LEU A 362 26.57 -7.55 17.41
C LEU A 362 27.97 -7.96 16.95
N ILE A 363 28.22 -9.27 16.85
CA ILE A 363 29.48 -9.83 16.38
C ILE A 363 29.28 -10.30 14.93
N PRO A 364 29.91 -9.65 13.92
CA PRO A 364 29.76 -10.05 12.52
C PRO A 364 30.17 -11.50 12.28
N VAL A 365 29.48 -12.19 11.37
CA VAL A 365 29.76 -13.59 11.00
C VAL A 365 30.12 -13.66 9.51
N PRO A 366 31.39 -13.39 9.14
CA PRO A 366 31.79 -13.30 7.74
C PRO A 366 31.64 -14.61 6.95
N GLU A 367 31.54 -15.75 7.62
CA GLU A 367 31.37 -17.07 6.99
C GLU A 367 29.93 -17.38 6.57
N ASP A 368 28.92 -16.69 7.14
CA ASP A 368 27.51 -16.85 6.78
C ASP A 368 26.99 -15.57 6.13
N PRO A 369 26.83 -15.53 4.79
CA PRO A 369 26.43 -14.32 4.09
C PRO A 369 25.00 -13.88 4.40
N LEU A 370 24.16 -14.76 4.96
CA LEU A 370 22.79 -14.40 5.37
C LEU A 370 22.72 -13.97 6.84
N ALA A 371 23.85 -13.95 7.56
CA ALA A 371 23.93 -13.49 8.94
C ALA A 371 24.58 -12.10 8.99
N GLU A 372 23.83 -11.12 9.50
CA GLU A 372 24.36 -9.78 9.80
C GLU A 372 25.37 -9.88 10.95
N ALA A 373 24.97 -10.59 12.00
CA ALA A 373 25.76 -10.77 13.21
C ALA A 373 25.21 -11.91 14.09
N VAL A 374 25.99 -12.31 15.08
CA VAL A 374 25.51 -13.08 16.23
C VAL A 374 25.50 -12.18 17.46
N THR A 375 24.45 -12.31 18.26
CA THR A 375 24.31 -11.63 19.56
C THR A 375 23.83 -12.58 20.63
N LEU A 376 23.81 -12.13 21.89
CA LEU A 376 23.28 -12.88 23.01
C LEU A 376 21.90 -12.36 23.38
N VAL A 377 20.91 -13.25 23.40
CA VAL A 377 19.58 -12.98 23.96
C VAL A 377 19.29 -14.03 25.03
N ASP A 378 19.01 -13.58 26.25
CA ASP A 378 18.83 -14.44 27.43
C ASP A 378 20.01 -15.41 27.68
N GLY A 379 21.22 -14.96 27.37
CA GLY A 379 22.45 -15.75 27.52
C GLY A 379 22.64 -16.84 26.46
N GLN A 380 21.78 -16.91 25.44
CA GLN A 380 21.90 -17.84 24.32
C GLN A 380 22.35 -17.11 23.04
N PRO A 381 23.22 -17.71 22.22
CA PRO A 381 23.60 -17.14 20.93
C PRO A 381 22.42 -17.15 19.96
N VAL A 382 22.19 -16.02 19.30
CA VAL A 382 21.15 -15.81 18.31
C VAL A 382 21.77 -15.18 17.06
N THR A 383 21.49 -15.77 15.91
CA THR A 383 21.94 -15.23 14.61
C THR A 383 20.95 -14.19 14.10
N LEU A 384 21.38 -12.94 13.97
CA LEU A 384 20.61 -11.88 13.33
C LEU A 384 20.74 -12.01 11.80
N ILE A 385 19.62 -12.13 11.10
CA ILE A 385 19.56 -12.28 9.65
C ILE A 385 19.90 -10.96 8.96
N ASP A 386 20.78 -11.02 7.96
CA ASP A 386 21.09 -9.89 7.08
C ASP A 386 19.93 -9.67 6.10
N ALA A 387 19.09 -8.69 6.39
CA ALA A 387 17.95 -8.34 5.55
C ALA A 387 18.35 -7.93 4.14
N HIS A 388 19.45 -7.17 4.00
CA HIS A 388 19.88 -6.68 2.70
C HIS A 388 20.29 -7.85 1.81
N GLU A 389 21.12 -8.76 2.31
CA GLU A 389 21.52 -9.94 1.54
C GLU A 389 20.34 -10.90 1.30
N LEU A 390 19.43 -11.03 2.27
CA LEU A 390 18.22 -11.84 2.15
C LEU A 390 17.33 -11.37 0.98
N PHE A 391 16.97 -10.09 0.95
CA PHE A 391 16.14 -9.52 -0.11
C PHE A 391 16.90 -9.43 -1.45
N ALA A 392 18.20 -9.11 -1.44
CA ALA A 392 19.00 -9.08 -2.67
C ALA A 392 19.07 -10.46 -3.35
N ARG A 393 19.11 -11.55 -2.57
CA ARG A 393 19.17 -12.91 -3.11
C ARG A 393 17.80 -13.48 -3.45
N TYR A 394 16.80 -13.26 -2.60
CA TYR A 394 15.54 -14.01 -2.63
C TYR A 394 14.29 -13.14 -2.74
N GLY A 395 14.39 -11.84 -2.56
CA GLY A 395 13.26 -10.92 -2.70
C GLY A 395 12.74 -10.92 -4.13
N GLU A 396 11.43 -11.16 -4.28
CA GLU A 396 10.74 -11.03 -5.56
C GLU A 396 9.46 -10.21 -5.34
N GLN A 397 9.01 -9.51 -6.39
CA GLN A 397 7.70 -8.87 -6.35
C GLN A 397 6.60 -9.95 -6.30
N PRO A 398 5.59 -9.82 -5.44
CA PRO A 398 4.48 -10.77 -5.39
C PRO A 398 3.79 -10.91 -6.74
N VAL A 399 3.61 -12.15 -7.20
CA VAL A 399 2.93 -12.43 -8.48
C VAL A 399 1.53 -12.96 -8.20
N ALA A 400 0.49 -12.28 -8.70
CA ALA A 400 -0.89 -12.73 -8.55
C ALA A 400 -1.17 -14.00 -9.39
N THR A 401 -1.91 -14.95 -8.83
CA THR A 401 -2.31 -16.21 -9.50
C THR A 401 -3.42 -16.04 -10.55
N GLY A 402 -3.63 -14.82 -11.08
CA GLY A 402 -4.77 -14.50 -11.94
C GLY A 402 -4.76 -15.28 -13.26
N ARG A 403 -5.92 -15.77 -13.69
CA ARG A 403 -6.10 -16.27 -15.06
C ARG A 403 -6.02 -15.08 -16.03
N PRO A 404 -5.33 -15.19 -17.17
CA PRO A 404 -5.32 -14.12 -18.16
C PRO A 404 -6.75 -13.79 -18.61
N ARG A 405 -7.05 -12.50 -18.76
CA ARG A 405 -8.41 -12.02 -19.05
C ARG A 405 -8.62 -11.92 -20.56
N CYS A 406 -9.81 -12.32 -21.02
CA CYS A 406 -10.18 -12.28 -22.44
C CYS A 406 -11.59 -11.70 -22.60
N SER A 407 -11.79 -10.81 -23.57
CA SER A 407 -13.10 -10.30 -23.97
C SER A 407 -13.49 -10.86 -25.33
N LEU A 408 -14.78 -11.20 -25.49
CA LEU A 408 -15.30 -11.89 -26.67
C LEU A 408 -16.32 -11.02 -27.41
N PRO A 409 -16.60 -11.30 -28.70
CA PRO A 409 -17.72 -10.70 -29.40
C PRO A 409 -19.03 -10.99 -28.66
N ALA A 410 -19.98 -10.05 -28.70
CA ALA A 410 -21.23 -10.17 -27.94
C ALA A 410 -22.27 -11.10 -28.61
N ASP A 411 -21.93 -11.75 -29.72
CA ASP A 411 -22.85 -12.56 -30.54
C ASP A 411 -23.08 -13.98 -29.99
N ASP A 412 -24.14 -14.63 -30.50
CA ASP A 412 -24.52 -15.96 -30.06
C ASP A 412 -23.46 -17.02 -30.40
N TRP A 413 -22.72 -16.82 -31.50
CA TRP A 413 -21.64 -17.70 -31.90
C TRP A 413 -20.51 -17.67 -30.86
N ALA A 414 -20.06 -16.49 -30.44
CA ALA A 414 -19.01 -16.35 -29.47
C ALA A 414 -19.41 -16.92 -28.10
N ARG A 415 -20.65 -16.70 -27.66
CA ARG A 415 -21.17 -17.27 -26.41
C ARG A 415 -21.24 -18.81 -26.45
N THR A 416 -21.64 -19.37 -27.58
CA THR A 416 -21.94 -20.82 -27.67
C THR A 416 -20.71 -21.66 -28.04
N ILE A 417 -19.81 -21.11 -28.85
CA ILE A 417 -18.70 -21.87 -29.45
C ILE A 417 -17.35 -21.36 -28.96
N LEU A 418 -17.13 -20.04 -28.94
CA LEU A 418 -15.83 -19.45 -28.59
C LEU A 418 -15.59 -19.45 -27.07
N ALA A 419 -16.59 -19.10 -26.27
CA ALA A 419 -16.46 -18.96 -24.83
C ALA A 419 -16.02 -20.28 -24.15
N PRO A 420 -16.61 -21.45 -24.43
CA PRO A 420 -16.12 -22.72 -23.87
C PRO A 420 -14.67 -23.01 -24.25
N LEU A 421 -14.26 -22.68 -25.49
CA LEU A 421 -12.89 -22.88 -25.96
C LEU A 421 -11.91 -21.99 -25.18
N VAL A 422 -12.22 -20.70 -25.03
CA VAL A 422 -11.38 -19.71 -24.31
C VAL A 422 -11.27 -20.04 -22.82
N THR A 423 -12.38 -20.44 -22.18
CA THR A 423 -12.36 -20.91 -20.78
C THR A 423 -11.55 -22.19 -20.62
N SER A 424 -11.67 -23.15 -21.55
CA SER A 424 -10.86 -24.38 -21.53
C SER A 424 -9.37 -24.13 -21.73
N ALA A 425 -9.02 -23.02 -22.40
CA ALA A 425 -7.65 -22.56 -22.57
C ALA A 425 -7.10 -21.81 -21.34
N GLY A 426 -7.87 -21.71 -20.26
CA GLY A 426 -7.43 -21.16 -18.98
C GLY A 426 -7.65 -19.65 -18.79
N TYR A 427 -8.42 -19.02 -19.68
CA TYR A 427 -8.72 -17.58 -19.59
C TYR A 427 -9.99 -17.31 -18.79
N GLU A 428 -10.01 -16.16 -18.11
CA GLU A 428 -11.22 -15.59 -17.52
C GLU A 428 -11.92 -14.69 -18.55
N ILE A 429 -13.19 -14.98 -18.86
CA ILE A 429 -13.96 -14.17 -19.80
C ILE A 429 -14.55 -12.97 -19.07
N VAL A 430 -14.24 -11.77 -19.54
CA VAL A 430 -14.73 -10.53 -18.95
C VAL A 430 -15.48 -9.68 -19.98
N PRO A 431 -16.53 -8.95 -19.56
CA PRO A 431 -17.23 -8.03 -20.45
C PRO A 431 -16.29 -6.94 -21.01
N PRO A 432 -16.45 -6.51 -22.28
CA PRO A 432 -15.61 -5.47 -22.89
C PRO A 432 -15.53 -4.18 -22.07
N GLU A 433 -16.62 -3.79 -21.40
CA GLU A 433 -16.68 -2.62 -20.51
C GLU A 433 -15.82 -2.73 -19.24
N THR A 434 -15.37 -3.95 -18.89
CA THR A 434 -14.50 -4.23 -17.74
C THR A 434 -13.09 -4.65 -18.14
N ALA A 435 -12.78 -4.63 -19.44
CA ALA A 435 -11.48 -4.97 -19.99
C ALA A 435 -10.43 -3.92 -19.56
N ASP A 436 -9.27 -4.40 -19.12
CA ASP A 436 -8.08 -3.59 -18.83
C ASP A 436 -7.06 -3.67 -19.99
N PRO A 437 -5.97 -2.88 -20.00
CA PRO A 437 -4.98 -2.92 -21.08
C PRO A 437 -4.24 -4.26 -21.25
N GLN A 438 -4.36 -5.20 -20.30
CA GLN A 438 -3.79 -6.54 -20.37
C GLN A 438 -4.81 -7.58 -20.87
N THR A 439 -6.09 -7.20 -20.98
CA THR A 439 -7.16 -8.06 -21.45
C THR A 439 -7.03 -8.26 -22.96
N ILE A 440 -7.01 -9.52 -23.40
CA ILE A 440 -6.98 -9.86 -24.82
C ILE A 440 -8.38 -9.66 -25.40
N ALA A 441 -8.50 -8.89 -26.48
CA ALA A 441 -9.78 -8.68 -27.16
C ALA A 441 -9.87 -9.58 -28.40
N ILE A 442 -10.87 -10.47 -28.44
CA ILE A 442 -11.22 -11.20 -29.66
C ILE A 442 -12.37 -10.45 -30.34
N VAL A 443 -12.16 -10.02 -31.58
CA VAL A 443 -13.14 -9.25 -32.35
C VAL A 443 -13.20 -9.73 -33.80
N PHE A 444 -14.34 -9.53 -34.46
CA PHE A 444 -14.40 -9.74 -35.91
C PHE A 444 -13.66 -8.62 -36.64
N ASP A 445 -13.05 -8.99 -37.75
CA ASP A 445 -12.22 -8.11 -38.57
C ASP A 445 -12.96 -6.83 -39.00
N GLU A 446 -14.21 -6.99 -39.45
CA GLU A 446 -15.09 -5.89 -39.85
C GLU A 446 -15.38 -4.92 -38.70
N VAL A 447 -15.49 -5.44 -37.48
CA VAL A 447 -15.74 -4.66 -36.26
C VAL A 447 -14.48 -3.89 -35.84
N PHE A 448 -13.31 -4.52 -36.01
CA PHE A 448 -12.02 -3.88 -35.75
C PHE A 448 -11.79 -2.69 -36.69
N GLU A 449 -11.95 -2.89 -38.00
CA GLU A 449 -11.79 -1.84 -39.01
C GLU A 449 -12.75 -0.66 -38.77
N ALA A 450 -14.00 -0.95 -38.38
CA ALA A 450 -14.97 0.08 -38.02
C ALA A 450 -14.56 0.87 -36.75
N ALA A 451 -14.00 0.20 -35.75
CA ALA A 451 -13.55 0.84 -34.51
C ALA A 451 -12.32 1.74 -34.73
N GLU A 452 -11.37 1.29 -35.54
CA GLU A 452 -10.19 2.07 -35.98
C GLU A 452 -10.61 3.33 -36.76
N ALA A 453 -11.51 3.18 -37.74
CA ALA A 453 -12.02 4.32 -38.53
C ALA A 453 -12.73 5.38 -37.67
N LEU A 454 -13.29 4.98 -36.52
CA LEU A 454 -13.97 5.85 -35.56
C LEU A 454 -13.05 6.39 -34.46
N GLY A 455 -11.74 6.07 -34.48
CA GLY A 455 -10.79 6.47 -33.44
C GLY A 455 -11.07 5.85 -32.07
N ARG A 456 -11.80 4.72 -32.03
CA ARG A 456 -12.13 3.97 -30.81
C ARG A 456 -11.25 2.72 -30.70
N GLY A 457 -9.94 2.95 -30.63
CA GLY A 457 -8.96 1.86 -30.53
C GLY A 457 -9.24 0.95 -29.33
N LEU A 458 -9.17 -0.37 -29.56
CA LEU A 458 -9.29 -1.36 -28.50
C LEU A 458 -8.05 -1.30 -27.61
N THR A 459 -8.24 -1.33 -26.29
CA THR A 459 -7.14 -1.32 -25.33
C THR A 459 -6.63 -2.75 -25.12
N GLY A 460 -5.39 -3.02 -25.50
CA GLY A 460 -4.72 -4.31 -25.27
C GLY A 460 -4.46 -5.12 -26.54
N PRO A 461 -3.95 -6.36 -26.42
CA PRO A 461 -3.71 -7.24 -27.56
C PRO A 461 -5.02 -7.64 -28.24
N VAL A 462 -5.09 -7.53 -29.57
CA VAL A 462 -6.29 -7.84 -30.34
C VAL A 462 -6.08 -9.07 -31.21
N ILE A 463 -7.03 -10.00 -31.17
CA ILE A 463 -7.11 -11.14 -32.09
C ILE A 463 -8.28 -10.89 -33.03
N ARG A 464 -7.98 -10.80 -34.33
CA ARG A 464 -8.96 -10.49 -35.39
C ARG A 464 -9.49 -11.77 -36.03
N LEU A 465 -10.80 -11.97 -36.00
CA LEU A 465 -11.48 -13.12 -36.59
C LEU A 465 -12.10 -12.79 -37.94
N ARG A 466 -11.96 -13.71 -38.91
CA ARG A 466 -12.65 -13.67 -40.20
C ARG A 466 -13.66 -14.80 -40.36
N ASP A 467 -14.71 -14.53 -41.11
CA ASP A 467 -15.83 -15.44 -41.34
C ASP A 467 -15.61 -16.42 -42.49
N ARG A 468 -14.62 -16.16 -43.36
CA ARG A 468 -14.29 -17.01 -44.50
C ARG A 468 -12.88 -17.62 -44.35
N PRO A 469 -12.67 -18.86 -44.83
CA PRO A 469 -11.39 -19.55 -44.72
C PRO A 469 -10.31 -18.92 -45.62
N GLU A 470 -10.71 -18.31 -46.73
CA GLU A 470 -9.83 -17.65 -47.71
C GLU A 470 -9.14 -16.44 -47.07
N ALA A 471 -7.80 -16.43 -47.09
CA ALA A 471 -7.01 -15.29 -46.61
C ALA A 471 -6.80 -14.28 -47.75
N THR A 472 -7.08 -13.00 -47.50
CA THR A 472 -6.48 -11.91 -48.27
C THR A 472 -4.99 -11.88 -47.98
N THR A 473 -4.16 -11.69 -49.01
CA THR A 473 -2.71 -11.97 -49.05
C THR A 473 -1.84 -11.16 -48.07
N ASP A 474 -2.44 -10.34 -47.18
CA ASP A 474 -1.73 -9.41 -46.29
C ASP A 474 -2.46 -9.13 -44.95
N SER A 475 -3.37 -10.01 -44.50
CA SER A 475 -4.16 -9.76 -43.27
C SER A 475 -3.75 -10.67 -42.10
N ASP A 476 -3.43 -10.08 -40.93
CA ASP A 476 -3.15 -10.75 -39.65
C ASP A 476 -4.45 -11.26 -38.96
N THR A 477 -5.26 -12.01 -39.72
CA THR A 477 -6.60 -12.46 -39.31
C THR A 477 -6.65 -13.99 -39.20
N ILE A 478 -7.51 -14.48 -38.32
CA ILE A 478 -7.70 -15.91 -38.04
C ILE A 478 -9.10 -16.33 -38.49
N TYR A 479 -9.21 -17.42 -39.24
CA TYR A 479 -10.52 -17.98 -39.57
C TYR A 479 -11.22 -18.44 -38.28
N ARG A 480 -12.46 -17.98 -38.05
CA ARG A 480 -13.16 -18.17 -36.76
C ARG A 480 -13.32 -19.63 -36.30
N TYR A 481 -13.25 -20.60 -37.23
CA TYR A 481 -13.32 -22.04 -36.91
C TYR A 481 -11.95 -22.74 -36.93
N ASP A 482 -10.86 -22.01 -37.13
CA ASP A 482 -9.50 -22.54 -37.00
C ASP A 482 -9.08 -22.54 -35.52
N ARG A 483 -9.40 -23.65 -34.84
CA ARG A 483 -9.14 -23.84 -33.42
C ARG A 483 -7.66 -23.69 -33.07
N ASP A 484 -6.77 -24.27 -33.87
CA ASP A 484 -5.35 -24.37 -33.53
C ASP A 484 -4.67 -23.02 -33.72
N ALA A 485 -5.02 -22.27 -34.78
CA ALA A 485 -4.55 -20.90 -34.96
C ALA A 485 -5.03 -19.99 -33.81
N LEU A 486 -6.28 -20.12 -33.38
CA LEU A 486 -6.85 -19.34 -32.29
C LEU A 486 -6.17 -19.60 -30.93
N LEU A 487 -5.92 -20.87 -30.59
CA LEU A 487 -5.20 -21.23 -29.35
C LEU A 487 -3.74 -20.77 -29.38
N SER A 488 -3.09 -20.84 -30.53
CA SER A 488 -1.73 -20.32 -30.74
C SER A 488 -1.67 -18.79 -30.56
N ALA A 489 -2.67 -18.08 -31.09
CA ALA A 489 -2.79 -16.63 -30.95
C ALA A 489 -3.06 -16.19 -29.51
N LEU A 490 -3.95 -16.88 -28.79
CA LEU A 490 -4.19 -16.65 -27.36
C LEU A 490 -2.90 -16.80 -26.56
N THR A 491 -2.17 -17.91 -26.77
CA THR A 491 -0.90 -18.18 -26.07
C THR A 491 0.17 -17.12 -26.37
N SER A 492 0.22 -16.62 -27.60
CA SER A 492 1.16 -15.57 -28.01
C SER A 492 0.79 -14.22 -27.42
N ALA A 493 -0.49 -13.84 -27.46
CA ALA A 493 -1.00 -12.58 -26.93
C ALA A 493 -0.83 -12.47 -25.40
N ALA A 494 -1.01 -13.57 -24.66
CA ALA A 494 -0.77 -13.61 -23.22
C ALA A 494 0.70 -13.35 -22.84
N ARG A 495 1.65 -13.82 -23.66
CA ARG A 495 3.09 -13.56 -23.47
C ARG A 495 3.47 -12.10 -23.72
N PHE A 496 2.74 -11.39 -24.59
CA PHE A 496 2.93 -9.95 -24.83
C PHE A 496 2.32 -9.11 -23.70
N ALA A 497 1.16 -9.49 -23.18
CA ALA A 497 0.51 -8.80 -22.07
C ALA A 497 1.32 -8.82 -20.75
N HIS A 498 2.19 -9.83 -20.58
CA HIS A 498 3.03 -10.02 -19.38
C HIS A 498 4.44 -9.42 -19.48
N ARG A 499 4.81 -8.73 -20.58
CA ARG A 499 6.10 -8.03 -20.66
C ARG A 499 6.00 -6.62 -20.06
N PRO A 500 6.83 -6.26 -19.07
CA PRO A 500 6.91 -4.88 -18.60
C PRO A 500 7.66 -4.07 -19.68
N GLY A 501 6.91 -3.26 -20.42
CA GLY A 501 7.45 -2.36 -21.44
C GLY A 501 7.61 -3.01 -22.81
N GLY A 502 6.60 -2.84 -23.67
CA GLY A 502 6.70 -3.13 -25.09
C GLY A 502 5.58 -2.42 -25.84
N ARG A 503 5.90 -1.29 -26.46
CA ARG A 503 5.11 -0.78 -27.59
C ARG A 503 5.18 -1.82 -28.72
N ALA A 504 4.03 -2.10 -29.33
CA ALA A 504 3.97 -2.73 -30.64
C ALA A 504 4.46 -1.76 -31.72
#